data_AF-A0A355C6A4-F1
#
_entry.id   AF-A0A355C6A4-F1
#
_cell.length_a   1.000
_cell.length_b   1.000
_cell.length_c   1.000
_cell.angle_alpha   90.00
_cell.angle_beta   90.00
_cell.angle_gamma   90.00
#
_symmetry.space_group_name_H-M   'P 1'
#
loop_
_entity.id
_entity.type
_entity.pdbx_description
1 polymer ?
#
loop_
_entity_poly.entity_id
_entity_poly.type
_entity_poly.pdbx_seq_one_letter_code
_entity_poly.pdbx_strand_id
1 'polypeptide(L)' 'MDLIQRKVEQAQAKEQAKQEEELKVQYKDSIAAGEKFLADNGKREGVVTLPSGLQYEVIREGNGPIPGDTNTV' A
#
# COMPACT_ATOMS: atom_id res chain seq x y z
N MET A 1 -39.02 19.45 7.79
CA MET A 1 -38.20 18.30 8.25
C MET A 1 -36.81 18.26 7.61
N ASP A 2 -36.57 18.92 6.46
CA ASP A 2 -35.28 18.90 5.71
C ASP A 2 -34.05 19.57 6.35
N LEU A 3 -34.23 20.50 7.28
CA LEU A 3 -33.09 21.31 7.76
C LEU A 3 -32.15 20.53 8.68
N ILE A 4 -32.67 19.52 9.38
CA ILE A 4 -31.87 18.65 10.26
C ILE A 4 -31.08 17.66 9.42
N GLN A 5 -31.69 17.06 8.39
CA GLN A 5 -31.04 16.13 7.46
C GLN A 5 -29.78 16.75 6.85
N ARG A 6 -29.88 17.96 6.26
CA ARG A 6 -28.74 18.66 5.64
C ARG A 6 -27.64 19.00 6.62
N LYS A 7 -27.98 19.34 7.87
CA LYS A 7 -26.98 19.67 8.89
C LYS A 7 -26.21 18.42 9.35
N VAL A 8 -26.88 17.28 9.45
CA VAL A 8 -26.23 16.00 9.76
C VAL A 8 -25.31 15.58 8.61
N GLU A 9 -25.76 15.70 7.36
CA GLU A 9 -24.94 15.40 6.18
C GLU A 9 -23.70 16.30 6.10
N GLN A 10 -23.84 17.61 6.35
CA GLN A 10 -22.70 18.54 6.37
C GLN A 10 -21.73 18.26 7.53
N ALA A 11 -22.25 17.86 8.70
CA ALA A 11 -21.41 17.49 9.84
C ALA A 11 -20.64 16.20 9.57
N GLN A 12 -21.31 15.17 9.02
CA GLN A 12 -20.66 13.93 8.60
C GLN A 12 -19.60 14.17 7.52
N ALA A 13 -19.88 14.98 6.50
CA ALA A 13 -18.90 15.28 5.45
C ALA A 13 -17.66 16.01 6.00
N LYS A 14 -17.85 16.95 6.94
CA LYS A 14 -16.73 17.62 7.62
C LYS A 14 -15.93 16.67 8.50
N GLU A 15 -16.59 15.79 9.22
CA GLU A 15 -15.94 14.80 10.08
C GLU A 15 -15.17 13.77 9.23
N GLN A 16 -15.75 13.29 8.13
CA GLN A 16 -15.06 12.43 7.17
C GLN A 16 -13.84 13.11 6.53
N ALA A 17 -13.96 14.37 6.11
CA ALA A 17 -12.83 15.11 5.56
C ALA A 17 -11.70 15.27 6.59
N LYS A 18 -12.06 15.57 7.85
CA LYS A 18 -11.10 15.68 8.95
C LYS A 18 -10.44 14.33 9.27
N GLN A 19 -11.22 13.24 9.31
CA GLN A 19 -10.70 11.89 9.50
C GLN A 19 -9.77 11.50 8.34
N GLU A 20 -10.12 11.79 7.09
CA GLU A 20 -9.26 11.51 5.94
C GLU A 20 -7.94 12.29 6.03
N GLU A 21 -7.98 13.56 6.44
CA GLU A 21 -6.78 14.37 6.65
C GLU A 21 -5.93 13.84 7.81
N GLU A 22 -6.55 13.47 8.94
CA GLU A 22 -5.88 12.84 10.07
C GLU A 22 -5.23 11.51 9.67
N LEU A 23 -5.92 10.67 8.89
CA LEU A 23 -5.37 9.42 8.35
C LEU A 23 -4.20 9.69 7.40
N LYS A 24 -4.33 10.69 6.50
CA LYS A 24 -3.22 11.08 5.61
C LYS A 24 -2.00 11.51 6.40
N VAL A 25 -2.17 12.30 7.46
CA VAL A 25 -1.06 12.70 8.33
C VAL A 25 -0.49 11.50 9.09
N GLN A 26 -1.35 10.65 9.64
CA GLN A 26 -0.95 9.46 10.39
C GLN A 26 -0.12 8.49 9.55
N TYR A 27 -0.48 8.29 8.28
CA TYR A 27 0.22 7.36 7.39
C TYR A 27 1.31 8.01 6.54
N LYS A 28 1.44 9.34 6.52
CA LYS A 28 2.44 10.05 5.72
C LYS A 28 3.85 9.53 5.97
N ASP A 29 4.22 9.40 7.24
CA ASP A 29 5.56 8.96 7.63
C ASP A 29 5.78 7.47 7.29
N SER A 30 4.74 6.64 7.45
CA SER A 30 4.78 5.22 7.08
C SER A 30 4.92 5.02 5.57
N ILE A 31 4.23 5.83 4.75
CA ILE A 31 4.34 5.81 3.30
C ILE A 31 5.77 6.21 2.90
N ALA A 32 6.26 7.34 3.42
CA ALA A 32 7.61 7.82 3.11
C ALA A 32 8.71 6.83 3.55
N ALA A 33 8.55 6.21 4.73
CA ALA A 33 9.46 5.17 5.21
C ALA A 33 9.41 3.92 4.33
N GLY A 34 8.22 3.50 3.89
CA GLY A 34 8.03 2.38 2.97
C GLY A 34 8.68 2.63 1.60
N GLU A 35 8.48 3.81 1.01
CA GLU A 35 9.10 4.22 -0.25
C GLU A 35 10.62 4.21 -0.16
N LYS A 36 11.17 4.76 0.93
CA LYS A 36 12.62 4.75 1.17
C LYS A 36 13.15 3.33 1.33
N PHE A 37 12.46 2.50 2.12
CA PHE A 37 12.83 1.09 2.30
C PHE A 37 12.84 0.33 0.97
N LEU A 38 11.81 0.50 0.14
CA LEU A 38 11.73 -0.13 -1.18
C LEU A 38 12.85 0.37 -2.10
N ALA A 39 13.16 1.67 -2.10
CA ALA A 39 14.22 2.23 -2.92
C ALA A 39 15.62 1.74 -2.50
N ASP A 40 15.86 1.57 -1.21
CA ASP A 40 17.12 1.06 -0.67
C ASP A 40 17.23 -0.47 -0.84
N ASN A 41 16.13 -1.20 -0.64
CA ASN A 41 16.08 -2.65 -0.80
C ASN A 41 16.30 -3.07 -2.26
N GLY A 42 15.77 -2.31 -3.23
CA GLY A 42 15.94 -2.60 -4.65
C GLY A 42 17.38 -2.44 -5.16
N LYS A 43 18.27 -1.82 -4.37
CA LYS A 43 19.71 -1.68 -4.66
C LYS A 43 20.56 -2.78 -4.02
N ARG A 44 19.99 -3.60 -3.14
CA ARG A 44 20.72 -4.69 -2.47
C ARG A 44 21.05 -5.80 -3.49
N GLU A 45 22.23 -6.39 -3.33
CA GLU A 45 22.63 -7.54 -4.15
C GLU A 45 21.66 -8.71 -3.95
N GLY A 46 21.24 -9.34 -5.05
CA GLY A 46 20.27 -10.44 -5.03
C GLY A 46 18.79 -10.02 -5.07
N VAL A 47 18.49 -8.73 -4.85
CA VAL A 47 17.11 -8.22 -4.97
C VAL A 47 16.82 -7.83 -6.42
N VAL A 48 15.75 -8.39 -6.98
CA VAL A 48 15.24 -8.08 -8.31
C VAL A 48 13.93 -7.30 -8.17
N THR A 49 13.87 -6.12 -8.79
CA THR A 49 12.66 -5.28 -8.83
C THR A 49 11.91 -5.51 -10.14
N LEU A 50 10.65 -5.91 -10.06
CA LEU A 50 9.76 -6.11 -11.20
C LEU A 50 9.13 -4.77 -11.65
N PRO A 51 8.65 -4.65 -12.90
CA PRO A 51 7.94 -3.47 -13.38
C PRO A 51 6.67 -3.13 -12.57
N SER A 52 6.09 -4.11 -11.88
CA SER A 52 4.96 -3.93 -10.96
C SER A 52 5.33 -3.23 -9.65
N GLY A 53 6.63 -3.03 -9.38
CA GLY A 53 7.14 -2.51 -8.11
C GLY A 53 7.40 -3.59 -7.05
N LEU A 54 7.04 -4.85 -7.33
CA LEU A 54 7.34 -5.98 -6.45
C LEU A 54 8.85 -6.28 -6.46
N GLN A 55 9.41 -6.55 -5.28
CA GLN A 55 10.81 -6.92 -5.12
C GLN A 55 10.91 -8.34 -4.56
N TYR A 56 11.79 -9.16 -5.12
CA TYR A 56 12.07 -10.50 -4.61
C TYR A 56 13.57 -10.77 -4.53
N GLU A 57 13.96 -11.66 -3.61
CA GLU A 57 15.32 -12.13 -3.42
C GLU A 57 15.31 -13.66 -3.49
N VAL A 58 16.12 -14.26 -4.37
CA VAL A 58 16.22 -15.72 -4.50
C VAL A 58 17.29 -16.23 -3.53
N ILE A 59 16.86 -16.72 -2.38
CA ILE A 59 17.77 -17.27 -1.35
C ILE A 59 18.31 -18.65 -1.78
N ARG A 60 17.45 -19.47 -2.36
CA ARG A 60 17.81 -20.78 -2.92
C ARG A 60 16.92 -21.09 -4.11
N GLU A 61 17.54 -21.29 -5.27
CA GLU A 61 16.84 -21.67 -6.48
C GLU A 61 16.38 -23.15 -6.39
N GLY A 62 15.11 -23.40 -6.70
CA GLY A 62 14.56 -24.75 -6.86
C GLY A 62 14.51 -25.13 -8.34
N ASN A 63 14.69 -26.41 -8.65
CA ASN A 63 14.64 -26.93 -10.02
C ASN A 63 13.26 -27.46 -10.45
N GLY A 64 12.20 -27.10 -9.70
CA GLY A 64 10.83 -27.52 -9.99
C GLY A 64 10.16 -26.67 -11.09
N PRO A 65 9.03 -27.12 -11.64
CA PRO A 65 8.26 -26.31 -12.57
C PRO A 65 7.73 -25.04 -11.89
N ILE A 66 7.83 -23.90 -12.58
CA ILE A 66 7.26 -22.63 -12.10
C ILE A 66 5.72 -22.75 -12.19
N PRO A 67 4.97 -22.51 -11.10
CA PRO A 67 3.52 -22.55 -11.14
C PRO A 67 2.96 -21.42 -12.01
N GLY A 68 1.98 -21.75 -12.85
CA GLY A 68 1.15 -20.77 -13.54
C GLY A 68 -0.10 -20.40 -12.74
N ASP A 69 -0.84 -19.41 -13.22
CA ASP A 69 -1.97 -18.77 -12.51
C ASP A 69 -3.07 -19.73 -12.05
N THR A 70 -3.25 -20.87 -12.73
CA THR A 70 -4.28 -21.88 -12.42
C THR A 70 -3.79 -23.04 -11.56
N ASN A 71 -2.53 -23.03 -11.13
CA ASN A 71 -1.94 -24.10 -10.35
C ASN A 71 -2.15 -23.84 -8.85
N THR A 72 -2.42 -24.91 -8.10
CA THR A 72 -2.38 -24.87 -6.62
C THR A 72 -0.93 -24.95 -6.16
N VAL A 73 -0.51 -24.02 -5.29
CA VAL A 73 0.85 -23.92 -4.72
C VAL A 73 0.96 -24.50 -3.32
#